data_AF-A0A428YBP1-F1
#
_entry.id   AF-A0A428YBP1-F1
#
_cell.length_a   1.000
_cell.length_b   1.000
_cell.length_c   1.000
_cell.angle_alpha   90.00
_cell.angle_beta   90.00
_cell.angle_gamma   90.00
#
_symmetry.space_group_name_H-M   'P 1'
#
loop_
_entity.id
_entity.type
_entity.pdbx_description
1 polymer ?
#
loop_
_entity_poly.entity_id
_entity_poly.type
_entity_poly.pdbx_seq_one_letter_code
_entity_poly.pdbx_strand_id
1 'polypeptide(L)'
;MATFGLRQNGRRLAAVDDYQFPGSVRQRFVQQHGELTVDGIRSVEAAARQWFRLGVRHPKARLAMPSVIVDDFWREFVLQTREYAEFCAALGRVPPRAPEPATTADGRPGALQATFRYAQQDELAGVRPLPVLFRVDQELAVAGGRHYLADCGGRGICYELKGTICLQHLGGSGKAPGSGTWRLRRPPPPVDGFSGNDGFSGCGGGCGGGN
;
A
#
# COMPACT_ATOMS: atom_id res chain seq x y z
N MET A 1 -23.03 16.40 24.46
CA MET A 1 -21.86 15.50 24.56
C MET A 1 -21.12 15.24 23.24
N ALA A 2 -21.69 15.52 22.05
CA ALA A 2 -21.01 15.30 20.76
C ALA A 2 -19.87 16.32 20.44
N THR A 3 -19.90 17.51 21.03
CA THR A 3 -18.93 18.59 20.77
C THR A 3 -17.55 18.35 21.39
N PHE A 4 -17.49 17.58 22.48
CA PHE A 4 -16.23 17.26 23.17
C PHE A 4 -15.37 16.27 22.39
N GLY A 5 -15.99 15.23 21.81
CA GLY A 5 -15.29 14.24 20.98
C GLY A 5 -14.73 14.83 19.68
N LEU A 6 -15.46 15.74 19.04
CA LEU A 6 -14.99 16.44 17.83
C LEU A 6 -13.82 17.39 18.14
N ARG A 7 -13.89 18.15 19.25
CA ARG A 7 -12.80 19.02 19.71
C ARG A 7 -11.55 18.23 20.11
N GLN A 8 -11.73 17.09 20.77
CA GLN A 8 -10.61 16.22 21.16
C GLN A 8 -9.95 15.57 19.96
N ASN A 9 -10.73 15.13 18.96
CA ASN A 9 -10.20 14.61 17.70
C ASN A 9 -9.44 15.69 16.92
N GLY A 10 -9.93 16.93 16.87
CA GLY A 10 -9.22 18.05 16.25
C GLY A 10 -7.84 18.30 16.87
N ARG A 11 -7.73 18.28 18.21
CA ARG A 11 -6.44 18.42 18.91
C ARG A 11 -5.49 17.26 18.64
N ARG A 12 -6.00 16.03 18.61
CA ARG A 12 -5.21 14.83 18.31
C ARG A 12 -4.70 14.83 16.87
N LEU A 13 -5.51 15.32 15.93
CA LEU A 13 -5.10 15.47 14.53
C LEU A 13 -4.01 16.54 14.37
N ALA A 14 -4.18 17.71 15.00
CA ALA A 14 -3.13 18.73 15.02
C ALA A 14 -1.83 18.19 15.63
N ALA A 15 -1.92 17.41 16.72
CA ALA A 15 -0.76 16.76 17.31
C ALA A 15 -0.06 15.78 16.34
N VAL A 16 -0.80 15.05 15.49
CA VAL A 16 -0.22 14.19 14.44
C VAL A 16 0.49 15.01 13.37
N ASP A 17 -0.15 16.10 12.94
CA ASP A 17 0.34 16.93 11.83
C ASP A 17 1.59 17.73 12.25
N ASP A 18 1.62 18.22 13.49
CA ASP A 18 2.74 19.02 14.03
C ASP A 18 3.89 18.17 14.59
N TYR A 19 3.65 16.87 14.85
CA TYR A 19 4.66 15.99 15.48
C TYR A 19 5.96 15.97 14.68
N GLN A 20 7.11 16.20 15.30
CA GLN A 20 8.39 16.05 14.64
C GLN A 20 8.94 14.66 14.95
N PHE A 21 9.10 13.82 13.92
CA PHE A 21 9.71 12.50 14.11
C PHE A 21 11.15 12.67 14.60
N PRO A 22 11.57 11.94 15.65
CA PRO A 22 12.92 12.05 16.18
C PRO A 22 13.98 11.78 15.11
N GLY A 23 15.06 12.56 15.11
CA GLY A 23 16.17 12.38 14.15
C GLY A 23 16.81 10.98 14.22
N SER A 24 16.76 10.34 15.40
CA SER A 24 17.24 8.97 15.61
C SER A 24 16.46 7.93 14.78
N VAL A 25 15.14 8.10 14.64
CA VAL A 25 14.30 7.23 13.79
C VAL A 25 14.71 7.38 12.34
N ARG A 26 14.83 8.63 11.87
CA ARG A 26 15.23 8.93 10.50
C ARG A 26 16.61 8.36 10.19
N GLN A 27 17.57 8.51 11.10
CA GLN A 27 18.92 8.01 10.91
C GLN A 27 18.94 6.48 10.77
N ARG A 28 18.23 5.75 11.62
CA ARG A 28 18.14 4.28 11.54
C ARG A 28 17.42 3.81 10.29
N PHE A 29 16.34 4.49 9.93
CA PHE A 29 15.59 4.20 8.71
C PHE A 29 16.45 4.40 7.45
N VAL A 30 17.24 5.49 7.39
CA VAL A 30 18.19 5.73 6.28
C VAL A 30 19.31 4.69 6.25
N GLN A 31 19.75 4.16 7.39
CA GLN A 31 20.74 3.07 7.41
C GLN A 31 20.19 1.78 6.81
N GLN A 32 18.88 1.52 6.93
CA GLN A 32 18.21 0.35 6.36
C GLN A 32 17.82 0.55 4.90
N HIS A 33 17.47 1.79 4.52
CA HIS A 33 17.01 2.17 3.18
C HIS A 33 17.89 3.28 2.59
N GLY A 34 19.20 2.99 2.48
CA GLY A 34 20.22 3.94 2.01
C GLY A 34 20.02 4.41 0.57
N GLU A 35 19.18 3.71 -0.20
CA GLU A 35 18.75 4.04 -1.55
C GLU A 35 17.74 5.19 -1.63
N LEU A 36 17.08 5.57 -0.52
CA LEU A 36 16.05 6.59 -0.52
C LEU A 36 16.62 8.01 -0.51
N THR A 37 16.06 8.87 -1.38
CA THR A 37 16.38 10.30 -1.40
C THR A 37 15.75 11.03 -0.22
N VAL A 38 16.21 12.25 0.07
CA VAL A 38 15.62 13.12 1.12
C VAL A 38 14.13 13.36 0.88
N ASP A 39 13.72 13.57 -0.37
CA ASP A 39 12.30 13.73 -0.71
C ASP A 39 11.51 12.42 -0.60
N GLY A 40 12.17 11.28 -0.81
CA GLY A 40 11.60 9.97 -0.54
C GLY A 40 11.26 9.79 0.94
N ILE A 41 12.19 10.14 1.83
CA ILE A 41 11.98 10.11 3.29
C ILE A 41 10.81 11.02 3.69
N ARG A 42 10.73 12.22 3.12
CA ARG A 42 9.59 13.13 3.36
C ARG A 42 8.27 12.52 2.92
N SER A 43 8.25 11.80 1.81
CA SER A 43 7.07 11.07 1.33
C SER A 43 6.65 9.94 2.28
N VAL A 44 7.63 9.20 2.83
CA VAL A 44 7.38 8.17 3.86
C VAL A 44 6.80 8.78 5.14
N GLU A 45 7.39 9.88 5.63
CA GLU A 45 6.88 10.58 6.81
C GLU A 45 5.45 11.11 6.59
N ALA A 46 5.15 11.65 5.40
CA ALA A 46 3.81 12.11 5.04
C ALA A 46 2.80 10.95 5.00
N ALA A 47 3.18 9.80 4.44
CA ALA A 47 2.35 8.61 4.42
C ALA A 47 2.13 8.04 5.85
N ALA A 48 3.16 8.02 6.69
CA ALA A 48 3.05 7.61 8.09
C ALA A 48 2.07 8.53 8.86
N ARG A 49 2.14 9.85 8.66
CA ARG A 49 1.16 10.79 9.24
C ARG A 49 -0.26 10.50 8.79
N GLN A 50 -0.48 10.23 7.51
CA GLN A 50 -1.80 9.83 7.01
C GLN A 50 -2.30 8.60 7.78
N TRP A 51 -1.48 7.56 7.93
CA TRP A 51 -1.84 6.37 8.70
C TRP A 51 -2.27 6.70 10.14
N PHE A 52 -1.52 7.54 10.84
CA PHE A 52 -1.85 7.95 12.20
C PHE A 52 -3.14 8.79 12.26
N ARG A 53 -3.39 9.67 11.28
CA ARG A 53 -4.66 10.41 11.16
C ARG A 53 -5.85 9.47 10.96
N LEU A 54 -5.73 8.44 10.12
CA LEU A 54 -6.77 7.40 9.97
C LEU A 54 -7.05 6.71 11.31
N GLY A 55 -5.98 6.45 12.06
CA GLY A 55 -6.05 6.02 13.45
C GLY A 55 -6.91 6.96 14.30
N VAL A 56 -6.63 8.26 14.31
CA VAL A 56 -7.41 9.19 15.14
C VAL A 56 -8.87 9.31 14.69
N ARG A 57 -9.12 9.38 13.37
CA ARG A 57 -10.46 9.59 12.79
C ARG A 57 -11.37 8.37 12.91
N HIS A 58 -10.82 7.16 12.79
CA HIS A 58 -11.59 5.94 12.73
C HIS A 58 -11.19 4.94 13.83
N PRO A 59 -11.47 5.26 15.11
CA PRO A 59 -10.97 4.48 16.24
C PRO A 59 -11.48 3.04 16.28
N LYS A 60 -12.68 2.80 15.77
CA LYS A 60 -13.35 1.49 15.74
C LYS A 60 -13.17 0.72 14.42
N ALA A 61 -12.53 1.33 13.41
CA ALA A 61 -12.34 0.68 12.13
C ALA A 61 -11.23 -0.38 12.21
N ARG A 62 -11.45 -1.52 11.55
CA ARG A 62 -10.40 -2.50 11.29
C ARG A 62 -9.60 -2.01 10.08
N LEU A 63 -8.43 -1.44 10.33
CA LEU A 63 -7.51 -0.98 9.30
C LEU A 63 -6.40 -2.00 9.10
N ALA A 64 -5.92 -2.11 7.86
CA ALA A 64 -4.71 -2.84 7.51
C ALA A 64 -3.66 -1.87 6.94
N MET A 65 -2.40 -2.06 7.32
CA MET A 65 -1.27 -1.27 6.81
C MET A 65 -1.04 -1.63 5.34
N PRO A 66 -1.19 -0.70 4.37
CA PRO A 66 -1.06 -0.99 2.94
C PRO A 66 0.38 -0.87 2.42
N SER A 67 1.25 -0.10 3.08
CA SER A 67 2.61 0.17 2.62
C SER A 67 3.66 -0.54 3.49
N VAL A 68 4.62 -1.18 2.83
CA VAL A 68 5.75 -1.86 3.48
C VAL A 68 6.72 -0.84 4.05
N ILE A 69 7.08 0.19 3.27
CA ILE A 69 8.07 1.18 3.72
C ILE A 69 7.58 2.00 4.91
N VAL A 70 6.26 2.23 4.99
CA VAL A 70 5.62 2.89 6.13
C VAL A 70 5.54 1.96 7.34
N ASP A 71 5.31 0.65 7.16
CA ASP A 71 5.44 -0.31 8.28
C ASP A 71 6.86 -0.29 8.81
N ASP A 72 7.87 -0.40 7.93
CA ASP A 72 9.30 -0.40 8.26
C ASP A 72 9.69 0.84 9.08
N PHE A 73 9.33 2.04 8.59
CA PHE A 73 9.51 3.29 9.32
C PHE A 73 8.82 3.29 10.68
N TRP A 74 7.59 2.77 10.74
CA TRP A 74 6.86 2.68 12.00
C TRP A 74 7.51 1.68 12.97
N ARG A 75 8.12 0.58 12.50
CA ARG A 75 8.86 -0.35 13.37
C ARG A 75 10.01 0.36 14.05
N GLU A 76 10.80 1.13 13.31
CA GLU A 76 11.90 1.92 13.86
C GLU A 76 11.39 2.96 14.86
N PHE A 77 10.21 3.54 14.61
CA PHE A 77 9.60 4.46 15.54
C PHE A 77 9.15 3.80 16.85
N VAL A 78 8.57 2.59 16.78
CA VAL A 78 8.16 1.82 17.97
C VAL A 78 9.36 1.48 18.87
N LEU A 79 10.55 1.32 18.30
CA LEU A 79 11.78 1.07 19.07
C LEU A 79 12.21 2.28 19.92
N GLN A 80 11.77 3.50 19.58
CA GLN A 80 11.98 4.69 20.41
C GLN A 80 10.91 4.73 21.52
N THR A 81 11.07 3.86 22.52
CA THR A 81 10.01 3.56 23.50
C THR A 81 9.47 4.78 24.25
N ARG A 82 10.31 5.79 24.51
CA ARG A 82 9.89 7.04 25.18
C ARG A 82 9.09 7.94 24.23
N GLU A 83 9.67 8.29 23.10
CA GLU A 83 9.09 9.20 22.11
C GLU A 83 7.80 8.60 21.53
N TYR A 84 7.77 7.28 21.33
CA TYR A 84 6.60 6.56 20.89
C TYR A 84 5.49 6.53 21.96
N ALA A 85 5.84 6.41 23.25
CA ALA A 85 4.87 6.49 24.33
C ALA A 85 4.25 7.90 24.43
N GLU A 86 5.07 8.94 24.33
CA GLU A 86 4.62 10.34 24.28
C GLU A 86 3.70 10.59 23.07
N PHE A 87 4.06 10.06 21.91
CA PHE A 87 3.23 10.13 20.71
C PHE A 87 1.89 9.39 20.88
N CYS A 88 1.90 8.15 21.38
CA CYS A 88 0.68 7.40 21.64
C CYS A 88 -0.23 8.09 22.67
N ALA A 89 0.35 8.74 23.68
CA ALA A 89 -0.39 9.54 24.65
C ALA A 89 -1.05 10.76 23.99
N ALA A 90 -0.35 11.45 23.09
CA ALA A 90 -0.90 12.56 22.31
C ALA A 90 -2.05 12.10 21.38
N LEU A 91 -1.95 10.91 20.80
CA LEU A 91 -3.01 10.27 20.02
C LEU A 91 -4.18 9.78 20.89
N GLY A 92 -3.94 9.56 22.17
CA GLY A 92 -4.86 8.91 23.12
C GLY A 92 -5.12 7.43 22.81
N ARG A 93 -4.31 6.81 21.94
CA ARG A 93 -4.36 5.38 21.61
C ARG A 93 -3.12 4.94 20.83
N VAL A 94 -2.84 3.64 20.87
CA VAL A 94 -1.85 3.02 19.98
C VAL A 94 -2.48 2.83 18.60
N PRO A 95 -1.83 3.25 17.50
CA PRO A 95 -2.33 2.99 16.15
C PRO A 95 -2.39 1.47 15.89
N PRO A 96 -3.41 0.97 15.18
CA PRO A 96 -3.58 -0.47 14.98
C PRO A 96 -2.47 -1.02 14.08
N ARG A 97 -1.53 -1.80 14.62
CA ARG A 97 -0.51 -2.47 13.80
C ARG A 97 -1.05 -3.80 13.32
N ALA A 98 -1.45 -3.89 12.06
CA ALA A 98 -1.82 -5.17 11.47
C ALA A 98 -0.56 -5.85 10.93
N PRO A 99 -0.17 -7.05 11.40
CA PRO A 99 0.94 -7.79 10.82
C PRO A 99 0.64 -8.23 9.38
N GLU A 100 1.65 -8.20 8.52
CA GLU A 100 1.69 -8.89 7.22
C GLU A 100 1.61 -10.43 7.41
N PRO A 101 1.08 -11.18 6.43
CA PRO A 101 0.73 -10.73 5.10
C PRO A 101 -0.75 -10.44 4.94
N ALA A 102 -1.08 -9.45 4.12
CA ALA A 102 -2.41 -9.35 3.51
C ALA A 102 -2.61 -10.46 2.45
N THR A 103 -2.19 -11.70 2.74
CA THR A 103 -2.37 -12.85 1.86
C THR A 103 -3.82 -13.32 1.93
N THR A 104 -4.37 -13.41 0.73
CA THR A 104 -5.72 -13.69 0.28
C THR A 104 -6.29 -15.07 0.63
N ALA A 105 -5.78 -15.76 1.66
CA ALA A 105 -6.29 -17.08 2.05
C ALA A 105 -7.35 -17.01 3.17
N ASP A 106 -7.19 -16.13 4.17
CA ASP A 106 -8.03 -16.13 5.36
C ASP A 106 -8.59 -14.73 5.72
N GLY A 107 -9.51 -14.24 4.88
CA GLY A 107 -10.64 -13.44 5.37
C GLY A 107 -10.45 -12.01 5.87
N ARG A 108 -9.64 -11.12 5.25
CA ARG A 108 -9.78 -9.65 5.46
C ARG A 108 -9.62 -8.70 4.25
N PRO A 109 -10.19 -8.99 3.05
CA PRO A 109 -10.28 -7.96 1.99
C PRO A 109 -10.88 -6.63 2.47
N GLY A 110 -11.81 -6.69 3.43
CA GLY A 110 -12.51 -5.53 3.97
C GLY A 110 -11.66 -4.55 4.78
N ALA A 111 -10.57 -4.98 5.44
CA ALA A 111 -9.75 -4.07 6.25
C ALA A 111 -8.89 -3.16 5.38
N LEU A 112 -8.29 -3.72 4.32
CA LEU A 112 -7.52 -2.96 3.33
C LEU A 112 -8.44 -2.03 2.51
N GLN A 113 -9.63 -2.51 2.13
CA GLN A 113 -10.62 -1.68 1.46
C GLN A 113 -11.12 -0.54 2.36
N ALA A 114 -11.32 -0.80 3.66
CA ALA A 114 -11.66 0.25 4.62
C ALA A 114 -10.53 1.28 4.73
N THR A 115 -9.26 0.84 4.87
CA THR A 115 -8.11 1.74 4.85
C THR A 115 -8.10 2.60 3.58
N PHE A 116 -8.32 2.01 2.40
CA PHE A 116 -8.35 2.75 1.14
C PHE A 116 -9.43 3.84 1.13
N ARG A 117 -10.67 3.49 1.48
CA ARG A 117 -11.77 4.46 1.53
C ARG A 117 -11.50 5.61 2.49
N TYR A 118 -10.95 5.34 3.67
CA TYR A 118 -10.63 6.40 4.64
C TYR A 118 -9.41 7.22 4.22
N ALA A 119 -8.40 6.61 3.61
CA ALA A 119 -7.26 7.31 3.05
C ALA A 119 -7.68 8.25 1.91
N GLN A 120 -8.61 7.83 1.06
CA GLN A 120 -9.21 8.68 0.02
C GLN A 120 -10.00 9.85 0.59
N GLN A 121 -10.65 9.69 1.75
CA GLN A 121 -11.35 10.78 2.43
C GLN A 121 -10.41 11.74 3.18
N ASP A 122 -9.21 11.28 3.55
CA ASP A 122 -8.19 12.09 4.20
C ASP A 122 -7.48 13.02 3.22
N GLU A 123 -7.31 12.57 1.97
CA GLU A 123 -6.84 13.41 0.86
C GLU A 123 -7.99 14.22 0.25
N LEU A 124 -7.67 15.43 -0.25
CA LEU A 124 -8.63 16.21 -1.02
C LEU A 124 -9.03 15.42 -2.27
N ALA A 125 -10.33 15.12 -2.38
CA ALA A 125 -10.89 14.37 -3.50
C ALA A 125 -10.51 15.02 -4.84
N GLY A 126 -9.91 14.23 -5.74
CA GLY A 126 -9.60 14.66 -7.11
C GLY A 126 -8.13 14.94 -7.41
N VAL A 127 -7.22 14.92 -6.42
CA VAL A 127 -5.80 15.16 -6.69
C VAL A 127 -5.14 13.94 -7.35
N ARG A 128 -5.39 12.72 -6.84
CA ARG A 128 -4.83 11.48 -7.38
C ARG A 128 -5.76 10.27 -7.18
N PRO A 129 -5.69 9.25 -8.05
CA PRO A 129 -6.53 8.05 -7.94
C PRO A 129 -6.17 7.16 -6.74
N LEU A 130 -4.91 7.19 -6.29
CA LEU A 130 -4.42 6.44 -5.13
C LEU A 130 -3.91 7.41 -4.05
N PRO A 131 -4.32 7.23 -2.78
CA PRO A 131 -3.78 7.96 -1.64
C PRO A 131 -2.27 7.75 -1.47
N VAL A 132 -1.57 8.71 -0.84
CA VAL A 132 -0.13 8.67 -0.57
C VAL A 132 0.29 7.37 0.09
N LEU A 133 -0.47 6.92 1.07
CA LEU A 133 -0.20 5.68 1.81
C LEU A 133 -0.25 4.41 0.94
N PHE A 134 -0.94 4.43 -0.22
CA PHE A 134 -1.00 3.32 -1.16
C PHE A 134 -0.03 3.43 -2.32
N ARG A 135 0.46 4.64 -2.65
CA ARG A 135 1.38 4.85 -3.78
C ARG A 135 2.85 4.92 -3.37
N VAL A 136 3.14 5.24 -2.11
CA VAL A 136 4.52 5.52 -1.64
C VAL A 136 5.50 4.38 -1.92
N ASP A 137 5.07 3.12 -1.76
CA ASP A 137 5.91 1.94 -2.07
C ASP A 137 6.33 1.91 -3.55
N GLN A 138 5.40 2.22 -4.45
CA GLN A 138 5.63 2.25 -5.89
C GLN A 138 6.40 3.50 -6.33
N GLU A 139 6.10 4.67 -5.76
CA GLU A 139 6.79 5.93 -6.06
C GLU A 139 8.28 5.86 -5.67
N LEU A 140 8.61 5.11 -4.62
CA LEU A 140 9.97 4.94 -4.11
C LEU A 140 10.65 3.65 -4.58
N ALA A 141 10.00 2.87 -5.44
CA ALA A 141 10.51 1.59 -5.96
C ALA A 141 11.05 0.66 -4.86
N VAL A 142 10.31 0.53 -3.75
CA VAL A 142 10.73 -0.22 -2.56
C VAL A 142 10.81 -1.71 -2.88
N ALA A 143 11.91 -2.35 -2.49
CA ALA A 143 12.08 -3.79 -2.66
C ALA A 143 11.02 -4.56 -1.86
N GLY A 144 10.20 -5.39 -2.54
CA GLY A 144 9.07 -6.07 -1.91
C GLY A 144 7.89 -5.15 -1.57
N GLY A 145 7.90 -3.91 -2.03
CA GLY A 145 6.80 -2.96 -1.88
C GLY A 145 5.52 -3.43 -2.57
N ARG A 146 4.38 -2.93 -2.11
CA ARG A 146 3.08 -3.32 -2.67
C ARG A 146 2.63 -2.34 -3.75
N HIS A 147 2.26 -2.89 -4.90
CA HIS A 147 1.72 -2.10 -6.01
C HIS A 147 0.20 -2.21 -6.05
N TYR A 148 -0.46 -1.07 -6.19
CA TYR A 148 -1.92 -0.98 -6.14
C TYR A 148 -2.48 -0.34 -7.41
N LEU A 149 -3.67 -0.76 -7.79
CA LEU A 149 -4.48 -0.09 -8.82
C LEU A 149 -5.83 0.29 -8.22
N ALA A 150 -6.24 1.55 -8.46
CA ALA A 150 -7.55 2.02 -8.07
C ALA A 150 -8.65 1.30 -8.88
N ASP A 151 -8.46 1.20 -10.20
CA ASP A 151 -9.31 0.44 -11.12
C ASP A 151 -8.41 -0.23 -12.17
N CYS A 152 -8.60 -1.54 -12.41
CA CYS A 152 -7.87 -2.26 -13.46
C CYS A 152 -8.64 -2.32 -14.80
N GLY A 153 -9.78 -1.63 -14.93
CA GLY A 153 -10.60 -1.59 -16.15
C GLY A 153 -11.34 -2.92 -16.42
N GLY A 154 -11.26 -3.84 -15.46
CA GLY A 154 -11.95 -5.10 -15.48
C GLY A 154 -13.46 -4.89 -15.33
N ARG A 155 -14.23 -5.09 -16.40
CA ARG A 155 -15.70 -5.05 -16.39
C ARG A 155 -16.30 -6.22 -15.58
N GLY A 156 -16.03 -6.29 -14.28
CA GLY A 156 -16.43 -7.37 -13.36
C GLY A 156 -15.46 -8.56 -13.26
N ILE A 157 -14.27 -8.46 -13.86
CA ILE A 157 -13.20 -9.48 -13.79
C ILE A 157 -11.90 -8.74 -13.48
N CYS A 158 -11.20 -9.11 -12.39
CA CYS A 158 -9.88 -8.55 -12.14
C CYS A 158 -8.89 -9.12 -13.14
N TYR A 159 -8.31 -8.29 -14.01
CA TYR A 159 -7.11 -8.68 -14.74
C TYR A 159 -5.97 -8.80 -13.72
N GLU A 160 -5.54 -10.02 -13.46
CA GLU A 160 -4.41 -10.28 -12.58
C GLU A 160 -3.13 -9.83 -13.28
N LEU A 161 -2.66 -8.64 -12.91
CA LEU A 161 -1.35 -8.15 -13.27
C LEU A 161 -0.38 -8.67 -12.20
N LYS A 162 0.63 -9.43 -12.63
CA LYS A 162 1.62 -10.03 -11.72
C LYS A 162 2.19 -8.95 -10.80
N GLY A 163 2.09 -9.16 -9.48
CA GLY A 163 2.62 -8.26 -8.47
C GLY A 163 1.79 -6.99 -8.20
N THR A 164 0.55 -6.89 -8.70
CA THR A 164 -0.31 -5.71 -8.51
C THR A 164 -1.67 -6.07 -7.93
N ILE A 165 -2.14 -5.28 -6.95
CA ILE A 165 -3.38 -5.49 -6.21
C ILE A 165 -4.44 -4.47 -6.65
N CYS A 166 -5.57 -4.93 -7.18
CA CYS A 166 -6.70 -4.07 -7.54
C CYS A 166 -7.62 -3.81 -6.35
N LEU A 167 -7.75 -2.55 -5.94
CA LEU A 167 -8.55 -2.12 -4.78
C LEU A 167 -10.05 -2.16 -5.05
N GLN A 168 -10.49 -1.98 -6.31
CA GLN A 168 -11.89 -2.09 -6.71
C GLN A 168 -12.45 -3.51 -6.46
N HIS A 169 -11.63 -4.54 -6.70
CA HIS A 169 -12.05 -5.94 -6.63
C HIS A 169 -11.85 -6.59 -5.26
N LEU A 170 -11.03 -5.98 -4.38
CA LEU A 170 -10.94 -6.37 -2.96
C LEU A 170 -12.28 -6.28 -2.22
N GLY A 171 -13.25 -5.51 -2.74
CA GLY A 171 -14.60 -5.41 -2.20
C GLY A 171 -15.59 -6.52 -2.56
N GLY A 172 -15.15 -7.56 -3.28
CA GLY A 172 -16.01 -8.70 -3.65
C GLY A 172 -16.78 -8.53 -4.97
N SER A 173 -16.45 -7.54 -5.80
CA SER A 173 -17.09 -7.33 -7.11
C SER A 173 -16.41 -8.08 -8.27
N GLY A 174 -15.24 -8.68 -8.05
CA GLY A 174 -14.55 -9.50 -9.05
C GLY A 174 -14.64 -10.96 -8.66
N LYS A 175 -15.33 -11.79 -9.45
CA LYS A 175 -15.08 -13.23 -9.39
C LYS A 175 -13.60 -13.41 -9.74
N ALA A 176 -12.84 -14.09 -8.89
CA ALA A 176 -11.53 -14.60 -9.29
C ALA A 176 -11.72 -15.37 -10.60
N PRO A 177 -10.84 -15.23 -11.61
CA PRO A 177 -10.92 -16.10 -12.77
C PRO A 177 -10.74 -17.52 -12.24
N GLY A 178 -11.84 -18.28 -12.21
CA GLY A 178 -11.77 -19.71 -11.95
C GLY A 178 -10.78 -20.32 -12.93
N SER A 179 -10.03 -21.31 -12.47
CA SER A 179 -9.08 -22.14 -13.21
C SER A 179 -9.75 -22.96 -14.33
N GLY A 180 -10.59 -22.32 -15.14
CA GLY A 180 -11.20 -22.86 -16.35
C GLY A 180 -10.34 -22.46 -17.54
N THR A 181 -9.85 -23.45 -18.27
CA THR A 181 -9.21 -23.29 -19.57
C THR A 181 -10.18 -22.61 -20.54
N TRP A 182 -10.11 -21.28 -20.70
CA TRP A 182 -10.88 -20.56 -21.71
C TRP A 182 -10.01 -20.30 -22.94
N ARG A 183 -10.40 -20.88 -24.07
CA ARG A 183 -9.81 -20.61 -25.38
C ARG A 183 -9.98 -19.12 -25.69
N LEU A 184 -8.86 -18.42 -25.88
CA LEU A 184 -8.81 -17.04 -26.32
C LEU A 184 -9.59 -16.88 -27.63
N ARG A 185 -10.81 -16.34 -27.57
CA ARG A 185 -11.46 -15.79 -28.75
C ARG A 185 -11.11 -14.31 -28.78
N ARG A 186 -9.96 -14.06 -29.41
CA ARG A 186 -9.40 -12.76 -29.87
C ARG A 186 -8.39 -12.10 -28.90
N PRO A 187 -7.12 -11.92 -29.32
CA PRO A 187 -6.13 -11.16 -28.57
C PRO A 187 -6.45 -9.63 -28.60
N PRO A 188 -6.00 -8.86 -27.60
CA PRO A 188 -6.08 -7.40 -27.64
C PRO A 188 -5.21 -6.83 -28.78
N PRO A 189 -5.49 -5.59 -29.25
CA PRO A 189 -4.71 -4.97 -30.31
C PRO A 189 -3.24 -4.78 -29.88
N PRO A 190 -2.27 -4.87 -30.81
CA PRO A 190 -0.87 -4.68 -30.50
C PRO A 190 -0.63 -3.23 -30.05
N VAL A 191 0.17 -3.08 -29.00
CA VAL A 191 0.76 -1.80 -28.64
C VAL A 191 2.05 -1.64 -29.45
N ASP A 192 2.10 -0.58 -30.24
CA ASP A 192 3.23 -0.28 -31.12
C ASP A 192 4.40 0.28 -30.31
N GLY A 193 5.60 -0.26 -30.56
CA GLY A 193 6.86 0.46 -30.34
C GLY A 193 7.68 0.05 -29.12
N PHE A 194 8.58 -0.92 -29.31
CA PHE A 194 9.99 -0.74 -28.98
C PHE A 194 10.84 -1.47 -30.03
N SER A 195 11.64 -0.68 -30.75
CA SER A 195 12.68 -1.15 -31.67
C SER A 195 13.87 -1.72 -30.89
N GLY A 196 14.48 -2.76 -31.44
CA GLY A 196 15.90 -3.07 -31.25
C GLY A 196 16.21 -4.32 -30.42
N ASN A 197 16.32 -5.48 -31.06
CA ASN A 197 17.57 -6.01 -31.60
C ASN A 197 17.48 -7.51 -31.86
N ASP A 198 18.19 -7.91 -32.90
CA ASP A 198 18.05 -9.17 -33.60
C ASP A 198 19.31 -9.98 -33.26
N GLY A 199 19.12 -11.09 -32.55
CA GLY A 199 20.19 -12.03 -32.19
C GLY A 199 19.70 -13.46 -32.42
N PHE A 200 20.10 -14.00 -33.57
CA PHE A 200 19.66 -15.26 -34.16
C PHE A 200 20.10 -16.53 -33.41
N SER A 201 19.41 -17.63 -33.76
CA SER A 201 19.92 -19.01 -33.94
C SER A 201 19.77 -19.99 -32.77
N GLY A 202 18.94 -21.02 -33.01
CA GLY A 202 18.88 -22.24 -32.21
C GLY A 202 17.80 -23.22 -32.65
N CYS A 203 17.93 -23.78 -33.87
CA CYS A 203 17.16 -24.94 -34.32
C CYS A 203 17.77 -26.23 -33.75
N GLY A 204 16.96 -27.15 -33.23
CA GLY A 204 17.45 -28.48 -32.83
C GLY A 204 16.33 -29.39 -32.33
N GLY A 205 15.72 -30.13 -33.24
CA GLY A 205 14.76 -31.19 -32.94
C GLY A 205 15.41 -32.43 -32.32
N GLY A 206 14.57 -33.26 -31.69
CA GLY A 206 14.97 -34.56 -31.16
C GLY A 206 13.74 -35.37 -30.76
N CYS A 207 13.26 -36.20 -31.69
CA CYS A 207 12.33 -37.28 -31.45
C CYS A 207 13.13 -38.56 -31.11
N GLY A 208 12.70 -39.32 -30.10
CA GLY A 208 13.26 -40.62 -29.77
C GLY A 208 12.44 -41.29 -28.68
N GLY A 209 11.80 -42.42 -29.03
CA GLY A 209 11.03 -43.27 -28.14
C GLY A 209 11.74 -44.57 -27.75
N GLY A 210 11.00 -45.44 -27.05
CA GLY A 210 11.38 -46.80 -26.62
C GLY A 210 11.98 -46.80 -25.20
N ASN A 211 11.49 -47.58 -24.22
CA ASN A 211 10.64 -48.77 -24.20
C ASN A 211 9.77 -48.73 -22.93
#